data_AF-A0A926UF45-F1
#
_entry.id   AF-A0A926UF45-F1
#
_cell.length_a   1.000
_cell.length_b   1.000
_cell.length_c   1.000
_cell.angle_alpha   90.00
_cell.angle_beta   90.00
_cell.angle_gamma   90.00
#
_symmetry.space_group_name_H-M   'P 1'
#
loop_
_entity.id
_entity.type
_entity.pdbx_description
1 polymer ?
#
loop_
_entity_poly.entity_id
_entity_poly.type
_entity_poly.pdbx_seq_one_letter_code
_entity_poly.pdbx_strand_id
1 'polypeptide(L)'
;MTSLAQKWAEARKQRQAELQAMFEASRAQRLQEHAEFLANAAQDQVERAAEASCRSITVETFLQQTEEHRLAQAATAAAERRAFIESLAFTASDLLAQFTANRAEVAEQLAAQLAQFHAALSTETAELLSRFSSTRSEMAEQLSQQLAQFHQLLQQDVIAFRLQVEQQRLGDFAQFIVALQERVSELKQETQAFLVMSAQERQERAQQIQQMLNECQQMLVLYRERRVAAFQLFREEMGIFRTALHESIWGEATSPTVGASNGHPTNGHSNGGSSARFASSETSGFEELSMAELSRSSLPITITSNLSRTEDLQQTPVATSQIREFVHNFISRLESEVSLLQVVGNRELVRDLLAQGSKELRVDPFEILIVLRQMVNPEEVTISSP
;
A
#
# COMPACT_ATOMS: atom_id res chain seq x y z
N MET A 1 46.95 26.58 -194.54
CA MET A 1 46.14 27.77 -194.19
C MET A 1 44.80 27.31 -193.61
N THR A 2 44.79 26.93 -192.33
CA THR A 2 43.61 26.84 -191.45
C THR A 2 44.05 27.54 -190.16
N SER A 3 43.80 28.85 -190.08
CA SER A 3 42.65 29.52 -189.43
C SER A 3 42.92 29.85 -187.94
N LEU A 4 43.27 31.11 -187.70
CA LEU A 4 43.59 31.76 -186.41
C LEU A 4 42.47 31.65 -185.36
N ALA A 5 41.24 31.30 -185.78
CA ALA A 5 40.12 30.99 -184.91
C ALA A 5 40.37 29.72 -184.07
N GLN A 6 41.17 28.76 -184.55
CA GLN A 6 41.57 27.59 -183.76
C GLN A 6 42.46 27.98 -182.58
N LYS A 7 43.38 28.93 -182.76
CA LYS A 7 44.30 29.35 -181.69
C LYS A 7 43.61 30.08 -180.53
N TRP A 8 42.55 30.85 -180.82
CA TRP A 8 41.73 31.48 -179.76
C TRP A 8 40.77 30.51 -179.07
N ALA A 9 40.26 29.51 -179.81
CA ALA A 9 39.49 28.42 -179.21
C ALA A 9 40.39 27.54 -178.31
N GLU A 10 41.63 27.30 -178.71
CA GLU A 10 42.64 26.57 -177.93
C GLU A 10 43.07 27.33 -176.67
N ALA A 11 43.30 28.65 -176.76
CA ALA A 11 43.64 29.47 -175.58
C ALA A 11 42.48 29.57 -174.56
N ARG A 12 41.22 29.64 -175.03
CA ARG A 12 40.04 29.54 -174.13
C ARG A 12 39.89 28.14 -173.55
N LYS A 13 40.17 27.09 -174.32
CA LYS A 13 40.22 25.71 -173.83
C LYS A 13 41.30 25.54 -172.76
N GLN A 14 42.49 26.10 -172.96
CA GLN A 14 43.58 26.06 -171.99
C GLN A 14 43.23 26.81 -170.72
N ARG A 15 42.65 28.02 -170.82
CA ARG A 15 42.26 28.78 -169.62
C ARG A 15 41.05 28.19 -168.89
N GLN A 16 40.12 27.57 -169.62
CA GLN A 16 39.06 26.75 -169.02
C GLN A 16 39.63 25.49 -168.37
N ALA A 17 40.61 24.84 -168.98
CA ALA A 17 41.29 23.69 -168.40
C ALA A 17 42.12 24.07 -167.17
N GLU A 18 42.76 25.23 -167.14
CA GLU A 18 43.47 25.75 -165.96
C GLU A 18 42.50 26.14 -164.84
N LEU A 19 41.38 26.78 -165.15
CA LEU A 19 40.34 27.09 -164.15
C LEU A 19 39.65 25.82 -163.65
N GLN A 20 39.40 24.84 -164.52
CA GLN A 20 38.90 23.52 -164.15
C GLN A 20 39.92 22.78 -163.30
N ALA A 21 41.19 22.79 -163.66
CA ALA A 21 42.27 22.18 -162.87
C ALA A 21 42.45 22.86 -161.51
N MET A 22 42.35 24.20 -161.43
CA MET A 22 42.36 24.95 -160.18
C MET A 22 41.13 24.64 -159.33
N PHE A 23 39.95 24.50 -159.95
CA PHE A 23 38.72 24.15 -159.26
C PHE A 23 38.75 22.70 -158.76
N GLU A 24 39.28 21.78 -159.56
CA GLU A 24 39.49 20.37 -159.21
C GLU A 24 40.56 20.23 -158.13
N ALA A 25 41.66 20.98 -158.20
CA ALA A 25 42.68 21.02 -157.15
C ALA A 25 42.12 21.58 -155.85
N SER A 26 41.34 22.67 -155.89
CA SER A 26 40.71 23.27 -154.71
C SER A 26 39.56 22.42 -154.17
N ARG A 27 38.89 21.63 -155.02
CA ARG A 27 37.91 20.61 -154.61
C ARG A 27 38.59 19.40 -153.98
N ALA A 28 39.69 18.93 -154.55
CA ALA A 28 40.49 17.83 -154.00
C ALA A 28 41.09 18.24 -152.65
N GLN A 29 41.60 19.46 -152.53
CA GLN A 29 42.10 20.02 -151.27
C GLN A 29 40.99 20.11 -150.21
N ARG A 30 39.80 20.63 -150.54
CA ARG A 30 38.67 20.65 -149.59
C ARG A 30 38.18 19.26 -149.20
N LEU A 31 38.19 18.29 -150.12
CA LEU A 31 37.87 16.91 -149.81
C LEU A 31 38.93 16.29 -148.89
N GLN A 32 40.20 16.63 -149.09
CA GLN A 32 41.29 16.20 -148.24
C GLN A 32 41.22 16.84 -146.85
N GLU A 33 41.03 18.15 -146.75
CA GLU A 33 40.81 18.88 -145.49
C GLU A 33 39.57 18.37 -144.76
N HIS A 34 38.49 18.06 -145.48
CA HIS A 34 37.28 17.46 -144.89
C HIS A 34 37.51 16.01 -144.44
N ALA A 35 38.28 15.21 -145.20
CA ALA A 35 38.65 13.86 -144.80
C ALA A 35 39.58 13.87 -143.59
N GLU A 36 40.55 14.78 -143.54
CA GLU A 36 41.43 15.02 -142.39
C GLU A 36 40.63 15.51 -141.18
N PHE A 37 39.68 16.42 -141.36
CA PHE A 37 38.77 16.86 -140.29
C PHE A 37 37.92 15.71 -139.75
N LEU A 38 37.34 14.88 -140.62
CA LEU A 38 36.56 13.71 -140.20
C LEU A 38 37.43 12.65 -139.51
N ALA A 39 38.66 12.42 -139.99
CA ALA A 39 39.61 11.52 -139.35
C ALA A 39 39.99 12.04 -137.96
N ASN A 40 40.29 13.33 -137.82
CA ASN A 40 40.58 13.97 -136.53
C ASN A 40 39.36 13.94 -135.60
N ALA A 41 38.15 14.21 -136.10
CA ALA A 41 36.93 14.14 -135.30
C ALA A 41 36.61 12.71 -134.84
N ALA A 42 36.86 11.70 -135.68
CA ALA A 42 36.72 10.30 -135.30
C ALA A 42 37.78 9.88 -134.27
N GLN A 43 39.03 10.34 -134.45
CA GLN A 43 40.11 10.12 -133.49
C GLN A 43 39.80 10.77 -132.14
N ASP A 44 39.36 12.04 -132.12
CA ASP A 44 38.92 12.75 -130.92
C ASP A 44 37.75 12.04 -130.21
N GLN A 45 36.84 11.42 -130.96
CA GLN A 45 35.75 10.63 -130.38
C GLN A 45 36.26 9.35 -129.73
N VAL A 46 37.22 8.66 -130.36
CA VAL A 46 37.86 7.46 -129.80
C VAL A 46 38.68 7.82 -128.56
N GLU A 47 39.45 8.90 -128.60
CA GLU A 47 40.24 9.39 -127.46
C GLU A 47 39.33 9.79 -126.29
N ARG A 48 38.25 10.54 -126.54
CA ARG A 48 37.25 10.87 -125.50
C ARG A 48 36.55 9.64 -124.94
N ALA A 49 36.23 8.64 -125.77
CA ALA A 49 35.64 7.39 -125.32
C ALA A 49 36.63 6.58 -124.47
N ALA A 50 37.90 6.53 -124.87
CA ALA A 50 38.96 5.87 -124.12
C ALA A 50 39.23 6.57 -122.77
N GLU A 51 39.26 7.91 -122.75
CA GLU A 51 39.36 8.68 -121.51
C GLU A 51 38.15 8.46 -120.60
N ALA A 52 36.93 8.48 -121.14
CA ALA A 52 35.72 8.24 -120.36
C ALA A 52 35.71 6.82 -119.75
N SER A 53 36.13 5.82 -120.53
CA SER A 53 36.31 4.44 -120.06
C SER A 53 37.37 4.35 -118.95
N CYS A 54 38.53 4.98 -119.16
CA CYS A 54 39.60 5.03 -118.17
C CYS A 54 39.12 5.72 -116.87
N ARG A 55 38.42 6.85 -116.98
CA ARG A 55 37.82 7.55 -115.84
C ARG A 55 36.78 6.67 -115.12
N SER A 56 35.91 5.97 -115.84
CA SER A 56 34.94 5.03 -115.26
C SER A 56 35.64 3.97 -114.43
N ILE A 57 36.68 3.33 -114.98
CA ILE A 57 37.47 2.31 -114.29
C ILE A 57 38.18 2.89 -113.06
N THR A 58 38.76 4.09 -113.15
CA THR A 58 39.38 4.74 -111.98
C THR A 58 38.37 5.08 -110.89
N VAL A 59 37.16 5.49 -111.24
CA VAL A 59 36.10 5.78 -110.26
C VAL A 59 35.58 4.49 -109.64
N GLU A 60 35.34 3.46 -110.43
CA GLU A 60 34.90 2.15 -109.94
C GLU A 60 35.92 1.54 -108.98
N THR A 61 37.21 1.56 -109.33
CA THR A 61 38.28 1.06 -108.45
C THR A 61 38.42 1.89 -107.18
N PHE A 62 38.29 3.21 -107.26
CA PHE A 62 38.27 4.07 -106.08
C PHE A 62 37.08 3.75 -105.18
N LEU A 63 35.86 3.61 -105.74
CA LEU A 63 34.67 3.25 -104.98
C LEU A 63 34.83 1.89 -104.29
N GLN A 64 35.31 0.87 -105.02
CA GLN A 64 35.61 -0.44 -104.45
C GLN A 64 36.60 -0.34 -103.28
N GLN A 65 37.70 0.39 -103.43
CA GLN A 65 38.68 0.59 -102.36
C GLN A 65 38.09 1.32 -101.15
N THR A 66 37.25 2.34 -101.37
CA THR A 66 36.59 3.04 -100.26
C THR A 66 35.57 2.15 -99.55
N GLU A 67 34.84 1.29 -100.27
CA GLU A 67 33.92 0.33 -99.69
C GLU A 67 34.66 -0.72 -98.86
N GLU A 68 35.71 -1.31 -99.41
CA GLU A 68 36.60 -2.24 -98.69
C GLU A 68 37.16 -1.59 -97.43
N HIS A 69 37.63 -0.35 -97.53
CA HIS A 69 38.16 0.37 -96.37
C HIS A 69 37.09 0.62 -95.30
N ARG A 70 35.86 1.01 -95.68
CA ARG A 70 34.76 1.18 -94.71
C ARG A 70 34.35 -0.15 -94.07
N LEU A 71 34.30 -1.23 -94.83
CA LEU A 71 33.99 -2.56 -94.30
C LEU A 71 35.08 -3.03 -93.34
N ALA A 72 36.35 -2.81 -93.67
CA ALA A 72 37.47 -3.11 -92.78
C ALA A 72 37.39 -2.29 -91.48
N GLN A 73 37.16 -0.98 -91.58
CA GLN A 73 36.97 -0.11 -90.40
C GLN A 73 35.76 -0.52 -89.55
N ALA A 74 34.64 -0.90 -90.18
CA ALA A 74 33.47 -1.37 -89.47
C ALA A 74 33.75 -2.70 -88.76
N ALA A 75 34.51 -3.60 -89.38
CA ALA A 75 34.91 -4.88 -88.79
C ALA A 75 35.87 -4.68 -87.61
N THR A 76 36.86 -3.79 -87.71
CA THR A 76 37.77 -3.48 -86.60
C THR A 76 37.02 -2.83 -85.44
N ALA A 77 36.16 -1.83 -85.71
CA ALA A 77 35.35 -1.20 -84.68
C ALA A 77 34.38 -2.19 -84.00
N ALA A 78 33.82 -3.14 -84.76
CA ALA A 78 32.98 -4.20 -84.20
C ALA A 78 33.79 -5.15 -83.31
N ALA A 79 35.02 -5.51 -83.71
CA ALA A 79 35.92 -6.35 -82.91
C ALA A 79 36.34 -5.64 -81.61
N GLU A 80 36.72 -4.36 -81.67
CA GLU A 80 37.08 -3.55 -80.51
C GLU A 80 35.91 -3.42 -79.51
N ARG A 81 34.69 -3.19 -79.99
CA ARG A 81 33.50 -3.15 -79.12
C ARG A 81 33.24 -4.49 -78.45
N ARG A 82 33.40 -5.61 -79.16
CA ARG A 82 33.24 -6.94 -78.57
C ARG A 82 34.28 -7.18 -77.48
N ALA A 83 35.55 -6.91 -77.76
CA ALA A 83 36.62 -7.04 -76.78
C ALA A 83 36.39 -6.15 -75.54
N PHE A 84 35.91 -4.92 -75.73
CA PHE A 84 35.54 -4.03 -74.64
C PHE A 84 34.37 -4.59 -73.81
N ILE A 85 33.31 -5.08 -74.44
CA ILE A 85 32.15 -5.66 -73.74
C ILE A 85 32.57 -6.91 -72.96
N GLU A 86 33.43 -7.76 -73.53
CA GLU A 86 33.95 -8.95 -72.85
C GLU A 86 34.82 -8.59 -71.65
N SER A 87 35.70 -7.59 -71.79
CA SER A 87 36.49 -7.06 -70.67
C SER A 87 35.62 -6.44 -69.57
N LEU A 88 34.57 -5.70 -69.95
CA LEU A 88 33.62 -5.13 -69.01
C LEU A 88 32.80 -6.22 -68.29
N ALA A 89 32.35 -7.24 -69.01
CA ALA A 89 31.64 -8.36 -68.43
C ALA A 89 32.53 -9.14 -67.45
N PHE A 90 33.79 -9.39 -67.81
CA PHE A 90 34.76 -10.05 -66.96
C PHE A 90 35.02 -9.24 -65.68
N THR A 91 35.34 -7.95 -65.79
CA THR A 91 35.60 -7.08 -64.64
C THR A 91 34.38 -6.92 -63.73
N ALA A 92 33.18 -6.81 -64.30
CA ALA A 92 31.94 -6.79 -63.53
C ALA A 92 31.71 -8.11 -62.77
N SER A 93 31.98 -9.26 -63.41
CA SER A 93 31.84 -10.56 -62.77
C SER A 93 32.84 -10.78 -61.63
N ASP A 94 34.09 -10.36 -61.79
CA ASP A 94 35.14 -10.44 -60.78
C ASP A 94 34.82 -9.54 -59.58
N LEU A 95 34.39 -8.30 -59.84
CA LEU A 95 33.99 -7.36 -58.79
C LEU A 95 32.77 -7.87 -58.01
N LEU A 96 31.78 -8.46 -58.68
CA LEU A 96 30.65 -9.11 -58.01
C LEU A 96 31.10 -10.30 -57.16
N ALA A 97 31.99 -11.15 -57.67
CA ALA A 97 32.55 -12.27 -56.91
C ALA A 97 33.27 -11.77 -55.65
N GLN A 98 34.11 -10.74 -55.76
CA GLN A 98 34.79 -10.11 -54.63
C GLN A 98 33.81 -9.52 -53.61
N PHE A 99 32.75 -8.82 -54.05
CA PHE A 99 31.74 -8.32 -53.12
C PHE A 99 30.97 -9.43 -52.42
N THR A 100 30.66 -10.53 -53.11
CA THR A 100 29.99 -11.67 -52.47
C THR A 100 30.89 -12.35 -51.45
N ALA A 101 32.18 -12.52 -51.75
CA ALA A 101 33.17 -13.08 -50.83
C ALA A 101 33.35 -12.18 -49.59
N ASN A 102 33.54 -10.87 -49.80
CA ASN A 102 33.67 -9.91 -48.70
C ASN A 102 32.41 -9.86 -47.82
N ARG A 103 31.22 -9.92 -48.42
CA ARG A 103 29.96 -9.98 -47.66
C ARG A 103 29.84 -11.26 -46.85
N ALA A 104 30.27 -12.40 -47.40
CA ALA A 104 30.27 -13.67 -46.67
C ALA A 104 31.23 -13.61 -45.48
N GLU A 105 32.45 -13.11 -45.67
CA GLU A 105 33.44 -12.96 -44.60
C GLU A 105 32.94 -12.03 -43.49
N VAL A 106 32.38 -10.86 -43.85
CA VAL A 106 31.80 -9.93 -42.86
C VAL A 106 30.62 -10.57 -42.12
N ALA A 107 29.78 -11.33 -42.80
CA ALA A 107 28.66 -12.02 -42.17
C ALA A 107 29.14 -13.10 -41.19
N GLU A 108 30.19 -13.86 -41.53
CA GLU A 108 30.82 -14.84 -40.63
C GLU A 108 31.46 -14.18 -39.41
N GLN A 109 32.18 -13.07 -39.59
CA GLN A 109 32.77 -12.30 -38.49
C GLN A 109 31.70 -11.77 -37.54
N LEU A 110 30.61 -11.21 -38.07
CA LEU A 110 29.49 -10.71 -37.26
C LEU A 110 28.79 -11.85 -36.52
N ALA A 111 28.55 -12.99 -37.18
CA ALA A 111 27.97 -14.17 -36.55
C ALA A 111 28.85 -14.69 -35.40
N ALA A 112 30.17 -14.73 -35.59
CA ALA A 112 31.13 -15.11 -34.54
C ALA A 112 31.12 -14.12 -33.36
N GLN A 113 31.06 -12.82 -33.63
CA GLN A 113 30.96 -11.80 -32.58
C GLN A 113 29.66 -11.92 -31.77
N LEU A 114 28.52 -12.15 -32.43
CA LEU A 114 27.25 -12.37 -31.75
C LEU A 114 27.26 -13.65 -30.90
N ALA A 115 27.85 -14.73 -31.41
CA ALA A 115 27.99 -15.97 -30.65
C ALA A 115 28.86 -15.78 -29.39
N GLN A 116 29.97 -15.05 -29.51
CA GLN A 116 30.84 -14.71 -28.38
C GLN A 116 30.13 -13.81 -27.37
N PHE A 117 29.41 -12.79 -27.84
CA PHE A 117 28.63 -11.91 -26.97
C PHE A 117 27.56 -12.68 -26.20
N HIS A 118 26.81 -13.56 -26.86
CA HIS A 118 25.81 -14.38 -26.20
C HIS A 118 26.42 -15.34 -25.17
N ALA A 119 27.57 -15.94 -25.48
CA ALA A 119 28.29 -16.79 -24.54
C ALA A 119 28.79 -15.99 -23.31
N ALA A 120 29.34 -14.80 -23.52
CA ALA A 120 29.78 -13.94 -22.41
C ALA A 120 28.60 -13.53 -21.52
N LEU A 121 27.49 -13.09 -22.13
CA LEU A 121 26.28 -12.69 -21.41
C LEU A 121 25.67 -13.86 -20.62
N SER A 122 25.64 -15.08 -21.19
CA SER A 122 25.14 -16.26 -20.48
C SER A 122 26.03 -16.64 -19.29
N THR A 123 27.36 -16.51 -19.42
CA THR A 123 28.28 -16.74 -18.30
C THR A 123 28.12 -15.68 -17.20
N GLU A 124 28.02 -14.40 -17.55
CA GLU A 124 27.86 -13.31 -16.57
C GLU A 124 26.54 -13.42 -15.82
N THR A 125 25.45 -13.74 -16.52
CA THR A 125 24.14 -13.95 -15.89
C THR A 125 24.13 -15.17 -14.97
N ALA A 126 24.79 -16.27 -15.35
CA ALA A 126 24.93 -17.44 -14.48
C ALA A 126 25.76 -17.14 -13.22
N GLU A 127 26.86 -16.40 -13.34
CA GLU A 127 27.68 -15.97 -12.20
C GLU A 127 26.90 -15.05 -11.26
N LEU A 128 26.17 -14.08 -11.82
CA LEU A 128 25.34 -13.15 -11.06
C LEU A 128 24.26 -13.91 -10.27
N LEU A 129 23.53 -14.83 -10.93
CA LEU A 129 22.51 -15.65 -10.26
C LEU A 129 23.11 -16.53 -9.16
N SER A 130 24.29 -17.11 -9.39
CA SER A 130 25.03 -17.86 -8.37
C SER A 130 25.37 -16.99 -7.16
N ARG A 131 25.92 -15.79 -7.38
CA ARG A 131 26.22 -14.83 -6.30
C ARG A 131 24.96 -14.43 -5.52
N PHE A 132 23.88 -14.10 -6.21
CA PHE A 132 22.60 -13.79 -5.55
C PHE A 132 22.07 -14.95 -4.72
N SER A 133 22.19 -16.19 -5.20
CA SER A 133 21.77 -17.37 -4.45
C SER A 133 22.61 -17.56 -3.18
N SER A 134 23.94 -17.39 -3.27
CA SER A 134 24.86 -17.47 -2.12
C SER A 134 24.58 -16.39 -1.08
N THR A 135 24.43 -15.13 -1.51
CA THR A 135 24.11 -14.02 -0.60
C THR A 135 22.76 -14.23 0.09
N ARG A 136 21.78 -14.79 -0.64
CA ARG A 136 20.46 -15.10 -0.06
C ARG A 136 20.53 -16.22 0.97
N SER A 137 21.32 -17.27 0.73
CA SER A 137 21.52 -18.34 1.72
C SER A 137 22.26 -17.84 2.95
N GLU A 138 23.33 -17.05 2.78
CA GLU A 138 24.07 -16.44 3.88
C GLU A 138 23.18 -15.54 4.75
N MET A 139 22.34 -14.71 4.13
CA MET A 139 21.39 -13.86 4.85
C MET A 139 20.32 -14.68 5.58
N ALA A 140 19.81 -15.75 4.96
CA ALA A 140 18.86 -16.65 5.61
C ALA A 140 19.47 -17.37 6.81
N GLU A 141 20.72 -17.82 6.70
CA GLU A 141 21.49 -18.41 7.80
C GLU A 141 21.69 -17.40 8.94
N GLN A 142 22.12 -16.17 8.64
CA GLN A 142 22.28 -15.11 9.64
C GLN A 142 20.97 -14.80 10.38
N LEU A 143 19.85 -14.66 9.66
CA LEU A 143 18.54 -14.44 10.29
C LEU A 143 18.12 -15.63 11.16
N SER A 144 18.37 -16.86 10.69
CA SER A 144 18.07 -18.05 11.49
C SER A 144 18.87 -18.11 12.79
N GLN A 145 20.15 -17.71 12.74
CA GLN A 145 21.02 -17.64 13.91
C GLN A 145 20.57 -16.54 14.87
N GLN A 146 20.21 -15.36 14.35
CA GLN A 146 19.67 -14.27 15.17
C GLN A 146 18.37 -14.66 15.87
N LEU A 147 17.45 -15.34 15.18
CA LEU A 147 16.21 -15.85 15.76
C LEU A 147 16.48 -16.91 16.84
N ALA A 148 17.41 -17.83 16.59
CA ALA A 148 17.80 -18.84 17.58
C ALA A 148 18.40 -18.20 18.84
N GLN A 149 19.28 -17.20 18.68
CA GLN A 149 19.85 -16.44 19.79
C GLN A 149 18.77 -15.66 20.56
N PHE A 150 17.86 -14.99 19.85
CA PHE A 150 16.75 -14.29 20.47
C PHE A 150 15.86 -15.22 21.29
N HIS A 151 15.51 -16.41 20.75
CA HIS A 151 14.75 -17.41 21.50
C HIS A 151 15.48 -17.90 22.74
N GLN A 152 16.80 -18.11 22.67
CA GLN A 152 17.59 -18.50 23.84
C GLN A 152 17.60 -17.42 24.93
N LEU A 153 17.78 -16.15 24.55
CA LEU A 153 17.72 -15.02 25.48
C LEU A 153 16.33 -14.91 26.11
N LEU A 154 15.27 -14.98 25.30
CA LEU A 154 13.90 -14.93 25.79
C LEU A 154 13.60 -16.08 26.77
N GLN A 155 14.09 -17.29 26.50
CA GLN A 155 13.94 -18.42 27.42
C GLN A 155 14.65 -18.16 28.77
N GLN A 156 15.87 -17.62 28.73
CA GLN A 156 16.61 -17.26 29.94
C GLN A 156 15.88 -16.18 30.74
N ASP A 157 15.39 -15.14 30.07
CA ASP A 157 14.63 -14.05 30.71
C ASP A 157 13.33 -14.54 31.33
N VAL A 158 12.59 -15.42 30.66
CA VAL A 158 11.36 -16.02 31.20
C VAL A 158 11.64 -16.89 32.43
N ILE A 159 12.75 -17.65 32.44
CA ILE A 159 13.15 -18.44 33.61
C ILE A 159 13.54 -17.52 34.78
N ALA A 160 14.35 -16.49 34.51
CA ALA A 160 14.76 -15.53 35.53
C ALA A 160 13.55 -14.78 36.13
N PHE A 161 12.63 -14.34 35.27
CA PHE A 161 11.40 -13.67 35.69
C PHE A 161 10.50 -14.59 36.53
N ARG A 162 10.32 -15.86 36.13
CA ARG A 162 9.56 -16.83 36.93
C ARG A 162 10.17 -17.01 38.32
N LEU A 163 11.48 -17.16 38.40
CA LEU A 163 12.20 -17.30 39.67
C LEU A 163 12.07 -16.05 40.54
N GLN A 164 12.13 -14.85 39.95
CA GLN A 164 11.89 -13.59 40.66
C GLN A 164 10.47 -13.51 41.23
N VAL A 165 9.45 -13.87 40.44
CA VAL A 165 8.05 -13.87 40.88
C VAL A 165 7.82 -14.89 42.00
N GLU A 166 8.44 -16.07 41.92
CA GLU A 166 8.38 -17.08 42.99
C GLU A 166 9.02 -16.59 44.29
N GLN A 167 10.20 -15.96 44.20
CA GLN A 167 10.85 -15.35 45.36
C GLN A 167 10.01 -14.24 45.99
N GLN A 168 9.41 -13.38 45.17
CA GLN A 168 8.51 -12.32 45.65
C GLN A 168 7.30 -12.91 46.37
N ARG A 169 6.65 -13.93 45.79
CA ARG A 169 5.51 -14.62 46.42
C ARG A 169 5.87 -15.25 47.76
N LEU A 170 7.04 -15.88 47.86
CA LEU A 170 7.51 -16.44 49.13
C LEU A 170 7.78 -15.34 50.16
N GLY A 171 8.33 -14.20 49.74
CA GLY A 171 8.53 -13.03 50.58
C GLY A 171 7.21 -12.44 51.10
N ASP A 172 6.25 -12.21 50.20
CA ASP A 172 4.92 -11.70 50.53
C ASP A 172 4.18 -12.66 51.48
N PHE A 173 4.29 -13.98 51.24
CA PHE A 173 3.70 -14.99 52.11
C PHE A 173 4.35 -15.02 53.50
N ALA A 174 5.67 -14.88 53.59
CA ALA A 174 6.36 -14.77 54.86
C ALA A 174 5.93 -13.53 55.66
N GLN A 175 5.80 -12.36 54.98
CA GLN A 175 5.26 -11.14 55.60
C GLN A 175 3.82 -11.32 56.07
N PHE A 176 2.98 -11.97 55.27
CA PHE A 176 1.61 -12.28 55.63
C PHE A 176 1.52 -13.17 56.88
N ILE A 177 2.38 -14.20 57.00
CA ILE A 177 2.45 -15.04 58.20
C ILE A 177 2.81 -14.20 59.43
N VAL A 178 3.80 -13.30 59.32
CA VAL A 178 4.20 -12.43 60.43
C VAL A 178 3.04 -11.51 60.85
N ALA A 179 2.37 -10.86 59.89
CA ALA A 179 1.21 -10.02 60.17
C ALA A 179 0.05 -10.79 60.82
N LEU A 180 -0.18 -12.04 60.39
CA LEU A 180 -1.19 -12.91 60.99
C LEU A 180 -0.83 -13.28 62.43
N GLN A 181 0.45 -13.61 62.70
CA GLN A 181 0.94 -13.89 64.05
C GLN A 181 0.78 -12.67 64.97
N GLU A 182 1.10 -11.48 64.47
CA GLU A 182 0.91 -10.22 65.19
C GLU A 182 -0.57 -10.00 65.54
N ARG A 183 -1.47 -10.12 64.56
CA ARG A 183 -2.91 -9.96 64.79
C ARG A 183 -3.48 -11.00 65.76
N VAL A 184 -3.01 -12.24 65.71
CA VAL A 184 -3.39 -13.28 66.68
C VAL A 184 -2.88 -12.94 68.08
N SER A 185 -1.68 -12.38 68.20
CA SER A 185 -1.13 -11.94 69.49
C SER A 185 -1.90 -10.76 70.07
N GLU A 186 -2.27 -9.79 69.24
CA GLU A 186 -3.10 -8.64 69.59
C GLU A 186 -4.48 -9.10 70.07
N LEU A 187 -5.15 -9.98 69.31
CA LEU A 187 -6.45 -10.53 69.71
C LEU A 187 -6.38 -11.30 71.03
N LYS A 188 -5.28 -12.03 71.29
CA LYS A 188 -5.05 -12.69 72.58
C LYS A 188 -4.89 -11.68 73.72
N GLN A 189 -4.21 -10.56 73.49
CA GLN A 189 -4.07 -9.49 74.47
C GLN A 189 -5.40 -8.78 74.73
N GLU A 190 -6.16 -8.43 73.68
CA GLU A 190 -7.49 -7.82 73.77
C GLU A 190 -8.46 -8.73 74.56
N THR A 191 -8.47 -10.03 74.26
CA THR A 191 -9.32 -10.99 74.98
C THR A 191 -8.91 -11.15 76.44
N GLN A 192 -7.60 -11.18 76.74
CA GLN A 192 -7.11 -11.21 78.12
C GLN A 192 -7.48 -9.92 78.87
N ALA A 193 -7.32 -8.75 78.25
CA ALA A 193 -7.71 -7.46 78.82
C ALA A 193 -9.21 -7.41 79.11
N PHE A 194 -10.04 -7.89 78.18
CA PHE A 194 -11.49 -7.99 78.37
C PHE A 194 -11.86 -8.91 79.54
N LEU A 195 -11.20 -10.07 79.67
CA LEU A 195 -11.45 -10.99 80.79
C LEU A 195 -11.07 -10.36 82.14
N VAL A 196 -9.97 -9.62 82.22
CA VAL A 196 -9.56 -8.88 83.43
C VAL A 196 -10.57 -7.79 83.76
N MET A 197 -10.97 -6.98 82.78
CA MET A 197 -12.01 -5.96 82.97
C MET A 197 -13.33 -6.57 83.44
N SER A 198 -13.78 -7.67 82.82
CA SER A 198 -15.01 -8.37 83.22
C SER A 198 -14.93 -8.98 84.63
N ALA A 199 -13.76 -9.46 85.04
CA ALA A 199 -13.53 -9.96 86.39
C ALA A 199 -13.56 -8.81 87.42
N GLN A 200 -12.94 -7.68 87.10
CA GLN A 200 -12.97 -6.48 87.92
C GLN A 200 -14.39 -5.93 88.07
N GLU A 201 -15.16 -5.80 86.98
CA GLU A 201 -16.56 -5.38 87.04
C GLU A 201 -17.41 -6.31 87.92
N ARG A 202 -17.16 -7.64 87.85
CA ARG A 202 -17.85 -8.61 88.72
C ARG A 202 -17.47 -8.43 90.20
N GLN A 203 -16.20 -8.15 90.48
CA GLN A 203 -15.73 -7.87 91.83
C GLN A 203 -16.34 -6.56 92.38
N GLU A 204 -16.37 -5.50 91.58
CA GLU A 204 -17.00 -4.22 91.92
C GLU A 204 -18.50 -4.39 92.22
N ARG A 205 -19.23 -5.11 91.35
CA ARG A 205 -20.65 -5.43 91.58
C ARG A 205 -20.85 -6.26 92.86
N ALA A 206 -19.98 -7.24 93.12
CA ALA A 206 -20.05 -8.04 94.35
C ALA A 206 -19.81 -7.19 95.61
N GLN A 207 -18.87 -6.25 95.56
CA GLN A 207 -18.62 -5.30 96.66
C GLN A 207 -19.82 -4.36 96.88
N GLN A 208 -20.42 -3.84 95.81
CA GLN A 208 -21.64 -3.02 95.90
C GLN A 208 -22.79 -3.80 96.55
N ILE A 209 -23.00 -5.07 96.16
CA ILE A 209 -24.02 -5.93 96.78
C ILE A 209 -23.72 -6.15 98.27
N GLN A 210 -22.45 -6.37 98.64
CA GLN A 210 -22.06 -6.55 100.04
C GLN A 210 -22.29 -5.27 100.87
N GLN A 211 -22.00 -4.09 100.30
CA GLN A 211 -22.29 -2.79 100.92
C GLN A 211 -23.79 -2.62 101.15
N MET A 212 -24.61 -2.86 100.13
CA MET A 212 -26.08 -2.83 100.23
C MET A 212 -26.61 -3.78 101.30
N LEU A 213 -26.05 -5.00 101.42
CA LEU A 213 -26.41 -5.96 102.46
C LEU A 213 -26.05 -5.45 103.86
N ASN A 214 -24.87 -4.87 104.03
CA ASN A 214 -24.44 -4.29 105.30
C ASN A 214 -25.32 -3.09 105.70
N GLU A 215 -25.66 -2.22 104.76
CA GLU A 215 -26.58 -1.09 104.95
C GLU A 215 -27.97 -1.59 105.37
N CYS A 216 -28.51 -2.62 104.70
CA CYS A 216 -29.76 -3.26 105.08
C CYS A 216 -29.69 -3.86 106.50
N GLN A 217 -28.59 -4.51 106.87
CA GLN A 217 -28.40 -5.04 108.22
C GLN A 217 -28.37 -3.92 109.27
N GLN A 218 -27.63 -2.83 109.01
CA GLN A 218 -27.59 -1.66 109.90
C GLN A 218 -28.98 -1.04 110.05
N MET A 219 -29.71 -0.87 108.94
CA MET A 219 -31.09 -0.38 108.96
C MET A 219 -32.02 -1.30 109.77
N LEU A 220 -31.85 -2.63 109.67
CA LEU A 220 -32.60 -3.59 110.49
C LEU A 220 -32.26 -3.50 111.97
N VAL A 221 -30.99 -3.28 112.32
CA VAL A 221 -30.56 -3.06 113.72
C VAL A 221 -31.14 -1.76 114.26
N LEU A 222 -31.02 -0.65 113.53
CA LEU A 222 -31.62 0.63 113.91
C LEU A 222 -33.14 0.53 114.04
N TYR A 223 -33.80 -0.18 113.12
CA TYR A 223 -35.24 -0.45 113.21
C TYR A 223 -35.59 -1.28 114.44
N ARG A 224 -34.79 -2.30 114.78
CA ARG A 224 -34.95 -3.12 115.98
C ARG A 224 -34.76 -2.29 117.25
N GLU A 225 -33.71 -1.49 117.33
CA GLU A 225 -33.44 -0.59 118.46
C GLU A 225 -34.56 0.44 118.64
N ARG A 226 -34.99 1.08 117.54
CA ARG A 226 -36.13 2.01 117.54
C ARG A 226 -37.41 1.34 118.03
N ARG A 227 -37.69 0.10 117.62
CA ARG A 227 -38.82 -0.67 118.15
C ARG A 227 -38.68 -0.93 119.65
N VAL A 228 -37.50 -1.35 120.12
CA VAL A 228 -37.26 -1.61 121.54
C VAL A 228 -37.42 -0.32 122.37
N ALA A 229 -36.85 0.80 121.91
CA ALA A 229 -37.00 2.11 122.55
C ALA A 229 -38.47 2.56 122.58
N ALA A 230 -39.21 2.42 121.47
CA ALA A 230 -40.64 2.71 121.43
C ALA A 230 -41.43 1.82 122.41
N PHE A 231 -41.07 0.54 122.55
CA PHE A 231 -41.67 -0.35 123.56
C PHE A 231 -41.32 0.05 124.99
N GLN A 232 -40.13 0.61 125.24
CA GLN A 232 -39.75 1.14 126.56
C GLN A 232 -40.55 2.39 126.91
N LEU A 233 -40.63 3.36 125.99
CA LEU A 233 -41.46 4.55 126.14
C LEU A 233 -42.93 4.16 126.37
N PHE A 234 -43.46 3.21 125.59
CA PHE A 234 -44.82 2.70 125.80
C PHE A 234 -44.99 2.03 127.18
N ARG A 235 -43.97 1.33 127.70
CA ARG A 235 -44.02 0.78 129.07
C ARG A 235 -43.99 1.86 130.14
N GLU A 236 -43.21 2.92 129.93
CA GLU A 236 -43.17 4.08 130.81
C GLU A 236 -44.52 4.82 130.78
N GLU A 237 -45.07 5.07 129.59
CA GLU A 237 -46.41 5.62 129.39
C GLU A 237 -47.48 4.76 130.06
N MET A 238 -47.41 3.43 129.94
CA MET A 238 -48.31 2.51 130.65
C MET A 238 -48.09 2.53 132.17
N GLY A 239 -46.87 2.79 132.63
CA GLY A 239 -46.54 3.03 134.03
C GLY A 239 -47.17 4.33 134.54
N ILE A 240 -47.01 5.42 133.82
CA ILE A 240 -47.62 6.73 134.11
C ILE A 240 -49.13 6.62 134.03
N PHE A 241 -49.69 5.92 133.04
CA PHE A 241 -51.13 5.70 132.94
C PHE A 241 -51.64 4.87 134.12
N ARG A 242 -50.87 3.88 134.60
CA ARG A 242 -51.21 3.16 135.83
C ARG A 242 -51.15 4.05 137.06
N THR A 243 -50.17 4.95 137.19
CA THR A 243 -50.12 5.89 138.33
C THR A 243 -51.19 6.96 138.22
N ALA A 244 -51.49 7.48 137.03
CA ALA A 244 -52.59 8.43 136.78
C ALA A 244 -53.98 7.78 136.92
N LEU A 245 -54.14 6.50 136.57
CA LEU A 245 -55.33 5.73 136.94
C LEU A 245 -55.42 5.58 138.46
N HIS A 246 -54.31 5.30 139.13
CA HIS A 246 -54.28 5.19 140.59
C HIS A 246 -54.60 6.54 141.26
N GLU A 247 -54.14 7.66 140.72
CA GLU A 247 -54.45 9.01 141.18
C GLU A 247 -55.88 9.44 140.81
N SER A 248 -56.39 9.09 139.61
CA SER A 248 -57.74 9.47 139.18
C SER A 248 -58.86 8.62 139.78
N ILE A 249 -58.59 7.40 140.24
CA ILE A 249 -59.58 6.55 140.92
C ILE A 249 -59.63 6.85 142.44
N TRP A 250 -58.57 7.40 143.05
CA TRP A 250 -58.45 7.51 144.51
C TRP A 250 -58.10 8.92 145.07
N GLY A 251 -58.19 10.01 144.29
CA GLY A 251 -58.04 11.40 144.76
C GLY A 251 -59.10 12.37 144.20
N GLU A 252 -59.72 13.16 145.08
CA GLU A 252 -60.90 14.02 144.86
C GLU A 252 -60.75 15.19 143.87
N ALA A 253 -61.87 15.46 143.20
CA ALA A 253 -62.38 16.75 142.68
C ALA A 253 -62.22 17.09 141.18
N THR A 254 -63.35 16.89 140.51
CA THR A 254 -64.03 17.76 139.51
C THR A 254 -63.77 17.56 138.01
N SER A 255 -64.91 17.26 137.35
CA SER A 255 -65.27 17.18 135.93
C SER A 255 -64.80 18.38 135.06
N PRO A 256 -64.96 18.42 133.71
CA PRO A 256 -65.97 17.69 132.91
C PRO A 256 -65.61 17.30 131.43
N THR A 257 -66.62 16.71 130.76
CA THR A 257 -67.01 16.88 129.33
C THR A 257 -66.08 16.37 128.21
N VAL A 258 -66.51 15.35 127.44
CA VAL A 258 -67.34 15.42 126.21
C VAL A 258 -66.61 16.05 125.01
N GLY A 259 -66.51 15.27 123.93
CA GLY A 259 -66.13 15.73 122.59
C GLY A 259 -65.41 14.61 121.84
N ALA A 260 -66.10 13.68 121.17
CA ALA A 260 -66.76 13.86 119.87
C ALA A 260 -65.80 14.17 118.71
N SER A 261 -66.11 13.53 117.58
CA SER A 261 -65.59 13.79 116.24
C SER A 261 -64.22 13.18 115.95
N ASN A 262 -63.89 12.77 114.74
CA ASN A 262 -64.63 12.46 113.53
C ASN A 262 -63.55 11.90 112.60
N GLY A 263 -63.94 10.96 111.75
CA GLY A 263 -63.36 10.72 110.43
C GLY A 263 -61.84 10.69 110.29
N HIS A 264 -61.32 9.53 109.91
CA HIS A 264 -60.27 9.55 108.89
C HIS A 264 -60.94 9.29 107.54
N PRO A 265 -61.19 10.35 106.75
CA PRO A 265 -61.76 10.25 105.43
C PRO A 265 -60.67 9.95 104.40
N THR A 266 -61.11 9.26 103.35
CA THR A 266 -60.76 9.48 101.95
C THR A 266 -59.75 10.60 101.66
N ASN A 267 -58.64 10.23 101.02
CA ASN A 267 -58.20 10.74 99.72
C ASN A 267 -56.82 10.14 99.47
N GLY A 268 -56.56 9.49 98.35
CA GLY A 268 -56.93 9.98 97.03
C GLY A 268 -55.84 10.95 96.59
N HIS A 269 -55.44 10.79 95.35
CA HIS A 269 -54.36 11.45 94.61
C HIS A 269 -53.16 10.53 94.42
N SER A 270 -53.09 9.87 93.26
CA SER A 270 -52.81 10.48 91.96
C SER A 270 -51.46 11.18 91.98
N ASN A 271 -50.52 10.66 91.23
CA ASN A 271 -50.20 11.25 89.94
C ASN A 271 -49.24 10.28 89.28
N GLY A 272 -49.32 10.09 87.97
CA GLY A 272 -48.76 11.13 87.13
C GLY A 272 -47.24 11.02 87.34
N GLY A 273 -46.58 10.07 86.70
CA GLY A 273 -46.72 9.89 85.27
C GLY A 273 -45.95 10.99 84.59
N SER A 274 -45.25 10.54 83.58
CA SER A 274 -44.73 11.34 82.49
C SER A 274 -43.47 12.11 82.76
N SER A 275 -42.73 12.12 81.67
CA SER A 275 -41.93 13.23 81.22
C SER A 275 -40.54 13.31 81.85
N ALA A 276 -39.48 13.46 81.08
CA ALA A 276 -39.47 13.79 79.67
C ALA A 276 -38.02 13.85 79.19
N ARG A 277 -37.89 13.60 77.89
CA ARG A 277 -37.17 14.42 76.89
C ARG A 277 -35.67 14.64 77.10
N PHE A 278 -34.94 14.28 76.05
CA PHE A 278 -34.23 15.15 75.08
C PHE A 278 -33.18 14.22 74.43
N ALA A 279 -32.86 14.19 73.15
CA ALA A 279 -33.22 14.90 71.91
C ALA A 279 -32.76 13.96 70.75
N SER A 280 -33.40 13.92 69.57
CA SER A 280 -32.97 14.60 68.32
C SER A 280 -31.49 14.35 67.93
N SER A 281 -31.10 13.94 66.72
CA SER A 281 -31.59 14.18 65.35
C SER A 281 -31.29 12.96 64.43
N GLU A 282 -32.06 12.69 63.36
CA GLU A 282 -31.74 13.01 61.94
C GLU A 282 -30.27 12.75 61.55
N THR A 283 -29.89 12.01 60.49
CA THR A 283 -30.32 12.04 59.07
C THR A 283 -29.73 10.85 58.28
N SER A 284 -30.38 10.50 57.14
CA SER A 284 -29.83 9.90 55.89
C SER A 284 -29.02 8.60 56.00
N GLY A 285 -29.43 7.47 55.42
CA GLY A 285 -29.74 7.32 54.00
C GLY A 285 -28.46 7.00 53.23
N PHE A 286 -28.10 5.73 53.10
CA PHE A 286 -27.35 5.22 51.93
C PHE A 286 -27.26 3.68 51.95
N GLU A 287 -27.79 3.10 50.88
CA GLU A 287 -27.36 1.89 50.16
C GLU A 287 -27.03 0.59 50.94
N GLU A 288 -28.03 -0.28 50.90
CA GLU A 288 -27.89 -1.71 50.68
C GLU A 288 -27.11 -1.98 49.37
N LEU A 289 -25.81 -2.26 49.48
CA LEU A 289 -24.99 -2.83 48.41
C LEU A 289 -24.34 -4.13 48.90
N SER A 290 -24.90 -5.22 48.37
CA SER A 290 -24.23 -6.46 47.96
C SER A 290 -22.85 -6.77 48.55
N MET A 291 -22.81 -7.76 49.45
CA MET A 291 -21.64 -8.64 49.62
C MET A 291 -21.52 -9.59 48.41
N ALA A 292 -20.94 -9.09 47.33
CA ALA A 292 -20.27 -9.89 46.30
C ALA A 292 -19.06 -9.07 45.80
N GLU A 293 -17.99 -9.76 45.44
CA GLU A 293 -16.71 -9.20 44.95
C GLU A 293 -15.69 -8.69 45.99
N LEU A 294 -15.06 -9.65 46.67
CA LEU A 294 -13.62 -9.55 46.96
C LEU A 294 -12.90 -10.73 46.30
N SER A 295 -12.73 -10.63 44.98
CA SER A 295 -11.80 -11.44 44.19
C SER A 295 -11.43 -10.67 42.93
N ARG A 296 -10.30 -9.95 43.01
CA ARG A 296 -9.32 -9.62 41.93
C ARG A 296 -8.61 -8.31 42.26
N SER A 297 -7.55 -8.42 43.07
CA SER A 297 -6.43 -7.48 42.99
C SER A 297 -5.40 -8.10 42.04
N SER A 298 -5.48 -7.72 40.77
CA SER A 298 -4.44 -7.96 39.77
C SER A 298 -4.09 -6.60 39.18
N LEU A 299 -2.94 -6.08 39.61
CA LEU A 299 -2.30 -4.89 39.06
C LEU A 299 -2.04 -5.09 37.55
N PRO A 300 -2.39 -4.14 36.68
CA PRO A 300 -1.78 -4.07 35.37
C PRO A 300 -0.42 -3.36 35.50
N ILE A 301 0.63 -4.08 35.18
CA ILE A 301 1.95 -3.51 34.92
C ILE A 301 1.82 -2.71 33.62
N THR A 302 1.81 -1.38 33.71
CA THR A 302 2.01 -0.51 32.54
C THR A 302 3.49 -0.54 32.17
N ILE A 303 3.86 -1.47 31.30
CA ILE A 303 5.11 -1.39 30.54
C ILE A 303 4.87 -0.35 29.46
N THR A 304 5.46 0.83 29.61
CA THR A 304 5.67 1.77 28.51
C THR A 304 6.66 1.15 27.51
N SER A 305 6.13 0.38 26.57
CA SER A 305 6.77 0.06 25.30
C SER A 305 6.14 0.92 24.20
N ASN A 306 6.95 1.83 23.67
CA ASN A 306 6.69 2.58 22.45
C ASN A 306 6.41 1.65 21.25
N LEU A 307 5.73 2.21 20.24
CA LEU A 307 5.33 1.67 18.93
C LEU A 307 4.01 0.89 18.91
N SER A 308 2.91 1.62 18.70
CA SER A 308 1.90 1.32 17.67
C SER A 308 0.98 2.53 17.51
N ARG A 309 1.14 3.25 16.39
CA ARG A 309 0.18 4.24 15.90
C ARG A 309 -0.97 3.47 15.25
N THR A 310 -1.87 2.95 16.07
CA THR A 310 -3.23 2.60 15.67
C THR A 310 -4.07 3.82 15.99
N GLU A 311 -4.32 4.65 14.97
CA GLU A 311 -5.31 5.71 15.04
C GLU A 311 -6.67 5.04 15.25
N ASP A 312 -7.31 5.36 16.37
CA ASP A 312 -8.70 5.02 16.67
C ASP A 312 -9.60 5.62 15.57
N LEU A 313 -9.95 4.79 14.59
CA LEU A 313 -11.01 5.03 13.63
C LEU A 313 -12.35 4.92 14.34
N GLN A 314 -12.70 5.91 15.16
CA GLN A 314 -14.10 6.24 15.40
C GLN A 314 -14.68 6.75 14.07
N GLN A 315 -15.10 5.80 13.23
CA GLN A 315 -15.85 6.07 12.00
C GLN A 315 -17.06 6.93 12.38
N THR A 316 -17.01 8.21 12.00
CA THR A 316 -18.20 9.05 12.13
C THR A 316 -19.29 8.43 11.25
N PRO A 317 -20.49 8.12 11.79
CA PRO A 317 -21.55 7.43 11.04
C PRO A 317 -22.05 8.24 9.83
N VAL A 318 -21.66 9.52 9.75
CA VAL A 318 -21.98 10.41 8.64
C VAL A 318 -21.18 10.07 7.37
N ALA A 319 -19.91 9.65 7.51
CA ALA A 319 -19.06 9.34 6.35
C ALA A 319 -19.50 8.06 5.64
N THR A 320 -19.93 7.04 6.38
CA THR A 320 -20.35 5.75 5.80
C THR A 320 -21.60 5.87 4.95
N SER A 321 -22.56 6.73 5.32
CA SER A 321 -23.77 6.98 4.52
C SER A 321 -23.45 7.65 3.18
N GLN A 322 -22.57 8.65 3.19
CA GLN A 322 -22.16 9.37 1.97
C GLN A 322 -21.42 8.46 0.99
N ILE A 323 -20.56 7.58 1.49
CA ILE A 323 -19.85 6.59 0.67
C ILE A 323 -20.84 5.60 0.04
N ARG A 324 -21.84 5.12 0.79
CA ARG A 324 -22.88 4.20 0.25
C ARG A 324 -23.68 4.85 -0.87
N GLU A 325 -24.12 6.10 -0.68
CA GLU A 325 -24.87 6.84 -1.69
C GLU A 325 -24.02 7.09 -2.95
N PHE A 326 -22.74 7.42 -2.78
CA PHE A 326 -21.80 7.56 -3.88
C PHE A 326 -21.64 6.26 -4.68
N VAL A 327 -21.47 5.12 -4.00
CA VAL A 327 -21.36 3.80 -4.66
C VAL A 327 -22.64 3.47 -5.44
N HIS A 328 -23.82 3.70 -4.86
CA HIS A 328 -25.10 3.50 -5.57
C HIS A 328 -25.24 4.41 -6.80
N ASN A 329 -24.84 5.68 -6.68
CA ASN A 329 -24.85 6.62 -7.81
C ASN A 329 -23.85 6.23 -8.90
N PHE A 330 -22.66 5.74 -8.52
CA PHE A 330 -21.65 5.25 -9.47
C PHE A 330 -22.18 4.05 -10.24
N ILE A 331 -22.77 3.06 -9.55
CA ILE A 331 -23.37 1.88 -10.18
C ILE A 331 -24.52 2.27 -11.12
N SER A 332 -25.37 3.21 -10.70
CA SER A 332 -26.51 3.69 -11.50
C SER A 332 -26.09 4.44 -12.77
N ARG A 333 -24.87 4.98 -12.83
CA ARG A 333 -24.31 5.63 -14.02
C ARG A 333 -23.70 4.64 -15.02
N LEU A 334 -23.42 3.41 -14.61
CA LEU A 334 -22.99 2.37 -15.54
C LEU A 334 -24.22 1.95 -16.37
N GLU A 335 -24.19 2.17 -17.68
CA GLU A 335 -25.32 1.98 -18.61
C GLU A 335 -25.80 0.51 -18.76
N SER A 336 -25.25 -0.42 -17.98
CA SER A 336 -25.64 -1.82 -17.93
C SER A 336 -26.08 -2.15 -16.51
N GLU A 337 -27.00 -3.09 -16.34
CA GLU A 337 -27.50 -3.57 -15.03
C GLU A 337 -26.39 -4.33 -14.25
N VAL A 338 -25.27 -3.67 -13.99
CA VAL A 338 -24.11 -4.23 -13.31
C VAL A 338 -24.44 -4.31 -11.82
N SER A 339 -24.53 -5.54 -11.31
CA SER A 339 -24.70 -5.76 -9.88
C SER A 339 -23.46 -5.30 -9.10
N LEU A 340 -23.63 -4.90 -7.83
CA LEU A 340 -22.52 -4.55 -6.93
C LEU A 340 -21.44 -5.65 -6.88
N LEU A 341 -21.86 -6.91 -6.92
CA LEU A 341 -20.99 -8.08 -6.92
C LEU A 341 -20.10 -8.14 -8.17
N GLN A 342 -20.64 -7.75 -9.32
CA GLN A 342 -19.90 -7.68 -10.58
C GLN A 342 -18.93 -6.49 -10.61
N VAL A 343 -19.29 -5.36 -9.99
CA VAL A 343 -18.36 -4.23 -9.80
C VAL A 343 -17.18 -4.66 -8.94
N VAL A 344 -17.42 -5.34 -7.81
CA VAL A 344 -16.34 -5.82 -6.93
C VAL A 344 -15.50 -6.93 -7.57
N GLY A 345 -16.10 -7.75 -8.44
CA GLY A 345 -15.40 -8.78 -9.20
C GLY A 345 -14.51 -8.22 -10.33
N ASN A 346 -14.73 -6.99 -10.78
CA ASN A 346 -13.94 -6.37 -11.84
C ASN A 346 -12.94 -5.36 -11.26
N ARG A 347 -11.66 -5.73 -11.28
CA ARG A 347 -10.55 -4.91 -10.75
C ARG A 347 -10.49 -3.50 -11.34
N GLU A 348 -10.82 -3.34 -12.61
CA GLU A 348 -10.75 -2.02 -13.28
C GLU A 348 -11.86 -1.10 -12.78
N LEU A 349 -13.08 -1.61 -12.65
CA LEU A 349 -14.21 -0.85 -12.12
C LEU A 349 -14.00 -0.47 -10.64
N VAL A 350 -13.43 -1.37 -9.83
CA VAL A 350 -13.06 -1.04 -8.44
C VAL A 350 -12.01 0.06 -8.43
N ARG A 351 -10.97 -0.02 -9.26
CA ARG A 351 -9.93 1.02 -9.32
C ARG A 351 -10.52 2.38 -9.69
N ASP A 352 -11.41 2.41 -10.68
CA ASP A 352 -12.03 3.66 -11.15
C ASP A 352 -13.00 4.23 -10.10
N LEU A 353 -13.75 3.37 -9.42
CA LEU A 353 -14.61 3.75 -8.29
C LEU A 353 -13.79 4.34 -7.12
N LEU A 354 -12.64 3.74 -6.78
CA LEU A 354 -11.76 4.26 -5.73
C LEU A 354 -11.10 5.59 -6.14
N ALA A 355 -10.66 5.71 -7.38
CA ALA A 355 -10.05 6.93 -7.91
C ALA A 355 -11.07 8.08 -7.95
N GLN A 356 -12.31 7.81 -8.37
CA GLN A 356 -13.36 8.83 -8.41
C GLN A 356 -13.88 9.16 -7.01
N GLY A 357 -14.12 8.16 -6.17
CA GLY A 357 -14.63 8.34 -4.82
C GLY A 357 -13.66 9.10 -3.91
N SER A 358 -12.36 8.81 -3.99
CA SER A 358 -11.36 9.56 -3.23
C SER A 358 -11.27 11.03 -3.65
N LYS A 359 -11.51 11.33 -4.94
CA LYS A 359 -11.51 12.70 -5.46
C LYS A 359 -12.78 13.47 -5.07
N GLU A 360 -13.95 12.84 -5.13
CA GLU A 360 -15.24 13.49 -4.91
C GLU A 360 -15.59 13.64 -3.42
N LEU A 361 -15.35 12.58 -2.63
CA LEU A 361 -15.67 12.55 -1.20
C LEU A 361 -14.52 13.05 -0.31
N ARG A 362 -13.29 13.16 -0.84
CA ARG A 362 -12.05 13.44 -0.08
C ARG A 362 -11.80 12.42 1.05
N VAL A 363 -12.19 11.17 0.81
CA VAL A 363 -12.04 10.05 1.75
C VAL A 363 -10.92 9.13 1.26
N ASP A 364 -10.20 8.48 2.20
CA ASP A 364 -9.18 7.49 1.87
C ASP A 364 -9.81 6.33 1.07
N PRO A 365 -9.22 5.91 -0.08
CA PRO A 365 -9.65 4.72 -0.81
C PRO A 365 -9.90 3.48 0.07
N PHE A 366 -9.15 3.31 1.18
CA PHE A 366 -9.34 2.19 2.09
C PHE A 366 -10.72 2.20 2.79
N GLU A 367 -11.24 3.36 3.19
CA GLU A 367 -12.57 3.45 3.79
C GLU A 367 -13.68 3.10 2.79
N ILE A 368 -13.50 3.49 1.53
CA ILE A 368 -14.41 3.12 0.44
C ILE A 368 -14.41 1.60 0.24
N LEU A 369 -13.24 0.95 0.32
CA LEU A 369 -13.14 -0.52 0.27
C LEU A 369 -13.83 -1.20 1.46
N ILE A 370 -13.70 -0.66 2.67
CA ILE A 370 -14.39 -1.19 3.86
C ILE A 370 -15.91 -1.12 3.65
N VAL A 371 -16.43 0.03 3.20
CA VAL A 371 -17.87 0.20 2.97
C VAL A 371 -18.35 -0.70 1.82
N LEU A 372 -17.59 -0.81 0.73
CA LEU A 372 -17.89 -1.75 -0.36
C LEU A 372 -17.98 -3.20 0.16
N ARG A 373 -17.03 -3.62 1.00
CA ARG A 373 -17.05 -4.96 1.61
C ARG A 373 -18.28 -5.16 2.49
N GLN A 374 -18.65 -4.16 3.30
CA GLN A 374 -19.86 -4.18 4.12
C GLN A 374 -21.15 -4.23 3.29
N MET A 375 -21.18 -3.59 2.11
CA MET A 375 -22.34 -3.61 1.22
C MET A 375 -22.50 -4.95 0.50
N VAL A 376 -21.40 -5.64 0.19
CA VAL A 376 -21.44 -6.98 -0.41
C VAL A 376 -21.81 -8.06 0.61
N ASN A 377 -21.30 -7.94 1.85
CA ASN A 377 -21.53 -8.88 2.94
C ASN A 377 -22.24 -8.20 4.14
N PRO A 378 -23.54 -7.87 4.04
CA PRO A 378 -24.24 -7.23 5.15
C PRO A 378 -24.34 -8.13 6.40
N GLU A 379 -24.17 -9.44 6.26
CA GLU A 379 -24.32 -10.42 7.35
C GLU A 379 -23.09 -10.52 8.29
N GLU A 380 -21.91 -10.05 7.89
CA GLU A 380 -20.69 -10.14 8.73
C GLU A 380 -20.62 -9.08 9.85
N VAL A 381 -21.46 -8.03 9.81
CA VAL A 381 -21.34 -6.88 10.72
C VAL A 381 -22.15 -7.05 12.02
N THR A 382 -23.08 -8.00 12.10
CA THR A 382 -23.96 -8.17 13.28
C THR A 382 -23.37 -8.96 14.45
N ILE A 383 -22.13 -9.49 14.36
CA ILE A 383 -21.61 -10.44 15.37
C ILE A 383 -20.57 -9.84 16.34
N SER A 384 -20.14 -8.59 16.15
CA SER A 384 -19.13 -7.98 17.03
C SER A 384 -19.67 -6.80 17.84
N SER A 385 -20.62 -7.08 18.74
CA SER A 385 -20.89 -6.22 19.90
C SER A 385 -21.06 -7.12 21.14
N PRO A 386 -20.09 -7.17 22.07
CA PRO A 386 -20.34 -7.63 23.44
C PRO A 386 -21.19 -6.63 24.23
#